data_AF-A0A970L322-F1
#
_entry.id   AF-A0A970L322-F1
#
_cell.length_a   1.000
_cell.length_b   1.000
_cell.length_c   1.000
_cell.angle_alpha   90.00
_cell.angle_beta   90.00
_cell.angle_gamma   90.00
#
_symmetry.space_group_name_H-M   'P 1'
#
loop_
_entity.id
_entity.type
_entity.pdbx_description
1 polymer ?
#
loop_
_entity_poly.entity_id
_entity_poly.type
_entity_poly.pdbx_seq_one_letter_code
_entity_poly.pdbx_strand_id
1 'polypeptide(L)'
;MGISILPVDLKKRRAEHRMTQEDLAAMLDVTRVQVARIETGERNITLRNVLKCVDRFGGLKVRMGDSVYVIQKQESFGGDDDPRNGKPHDDIPNTEEHENLNGVEHFVNAYNQIEAGRAELRAALADPRTWRYDAEEGRAGRISVVKKLIDIREAADGALQEIHTDDFEVYQ
;
A
#
# COMPACT_ATOMS: atom_id res chain seq x y z
N MET A 1 10.04 7.68 -8.77
CA MET A 1 10.87 7.83 -7.55
C MET A 1 10.25 6.95 -6.47
N GLY A 2 11.04 6.20 -5.69
CA GLY A 2 10.46 5.35 -4.64
C GLY A 2 9.97 6.18 -3.46
N ILE A 3 8.80 5.85 -2.89
CA ILE A 3 8.26 6.51 -1.71
C ILE A 3 9.19 6.24 -0.52
N SER A 4 9.67 7.31 0.12
CA SER A 4 10.55 7.25 1.28
C SER A 4 9.72 7.29 2.56
N ILE A 5 9.72 6.20 3.33
CA ILE A 5 9.01 6.09 4.61
C ILE A 5 10.05 5.97 5.72
N LEU A 6 10.08 6.94 6.62
CA LEU A 6 11.00 6.99 7.76
C LEU A 6 10.22 6.87 9.08
N PRO A 7 10.49 5.87 9.93
CA PRO A 7 9.78 5.77 11.19
C PRO A 7 10.37 6.73 12.24
N VAL A 8 9.53 7.59 12.80
CA VAL A 8 9.98 8.67 13.71
C VAL A 8 10.02 8.20 15.16
N ASP A 9 9.09 7.33 15.57
CA ASP A 9 8.93 6.90 16.97
C ASP A 9 9.26 5.42 17.21
N LEU A 10 9.77 4.68 16.22
CA LEU A 10 9.99 3.23 16.30
C LEU A 10 10.89 2.83 17.49
N LYS A 11 12.00 3.53 17.71
CA LYS A 11 12.91 3.28 18.84
C LYS A 11 12.21 3.43 20.19
N LYS A 12 11.34 4.45 20.30
CA LYS A 12 10.55 4.71 21.51
C LYS A 12 9.52 3.60 21.72
N ARG A 13 8.74 3.26 20.69
CA ARG A 13 7.75 2.16 20.74
C ARG A 13 8.39 0.83 21.11
N ARG A 14 9.55 0.51 20.53
CA ARG A 14 10.29 -0.70 20.88
C ARG A 14 10.67 -0.72 22.37
N ALA A 15 11.17 0.39 22.90
CA ALA A 15 11.55 0.49 24.31
C ALA A 15 10.34 0.38 25.26
N GLU A 16 9.20 0.97 24.91
CA GLU A 16 7.94 0.86 25.67
C GLU A 16 7.47 -0.59 25.79
N HIS A 17 7.64 -1.38 24.72
CA HIS A 17 7.33 -2.81 24.71
C HIS A 17 8.46 -3.71 25.24
N ARG A 18 9.53 -3.13 25.81
CA ARG A 18 10.70 -3.84 26.34
C ARG A 18 11.36 -4.80 25.35
N MET A 19 11.31 -4.48 24.05
CA MET A 19 11.88 -5.30 22.99
C MET A 19 13.34 -4.91 22.72
N THR A 20 14.20 -5.90 22.49
CA THR A 20 15.56 -5.67 22.01
C THR A 20 15.55 -5.37 20.50
N GLN A 21 16.66 -4.84 19.97
CA GLN A 21 16.79 -4.68 18.51
C GLN A 21 16.83 -6.04 17.79
N GLU A 22 17.36 -7.09 18.42
CA GLU A 22 17.28 -8.45 17.86
C GLU A 22 15.82 -8.94 17.75
N ASP A 23 14.99 -8.72 18.77
CA ASP A 23 13.58 -9.13 18.73
C ASP A 23 12.81 -8.41 17.62
N LEU A 24 13.03 -7.09 17.49
CA LEU A 24 12.42 -6.31 16.42
C LEU A 24 12.92 -6.75 15.04
N ALA A 25 14.21 -7.10 14.93
CA ALA A 25 14.79 -7.59 13.69
C ALA A 25 14.16 -8.92 13.25
N ALA A 26 14.00 -9.86 14.18
CA ALA A 26 13.33 -11.13 13.94
C ALA A 26 11.86 -10.93 13.51
N MET A 27 11.12 -10.04 14.18
CA MET A 27 9.73 -9.71 13.82
C MET A 27 9.62 -9.14 12.39
N LEU A 28 10.54 -8.26 12.02
CA LEU A 28 10.56 -7.58 10.73
C LEU A 28 11.20 -8.41 9.61
N ASP A 29 11.79 -9.56 9.94
CA ASP A 29 12.56 -10.40 9.01
C ASP A 29 13.71 -9.62 8.34
N VAL A 30 14.48 -8.93 9.18
CA VAL A 30 15.63 -8.10 8.79
C VAL A 30 16.78 -8.32 9.76
N THR A 31 17.96 -7.82 9.45
CA THR A 31 19.10 -7.91 10.37
C THR A 31 19.03 -6.83 11.45
N ARG A 32 19.62 -7.08 12.62
CA ARG A 32 19.74 -6.08 13.70
C ARG A 32 20.39 -4.78 13.21
N VAL A 33 21.40 -4.87 12.34
CA VAL A 33 22.07 -3.70 11.75
C VAL A 33 21.10 -2.87 10.90
N GLN A 34 20.20 -3.53 10.16
CA GLN A 34 19.17 -2.83 9.40
C GLN A 34 18.18 -2.13 10.33
N VAL A 35 17.76 -2.76 11.43
CA VAL A 35 16.91 -2.10 12.45
C VAL A 35 17.58 -0.87 13.01
N ALA A 36 18.87 -0.95 13.38
CA ALA A 36 19.60 0.21 13.89
C ALA A 36 19.59 1.39 12.90
N ARG A 37 19.84 1.13 11.60
CA ARG A 37 19.79 2.15 10.54
C ARG A 37 18.40 2.70 10.30
N ILE A 38 17.36 1.88 10.46
CA ILE A 38 15.97 2.32 10.37
C ILE A 38 15.63 3.25 11.55
N GLU A 39 16.03 2.88 12.77
CA GLU A 39 15.80 3.69 13.97
C GLU A 39 16.55 5.03 13.96
N THR A 40 17.71 5.12 13.30
CA THR A 40 18.46 6.37 13.12
C THR A 40 17.99 7.20 11.92
N GLY A 41 17.10 6.65 11.08
CA GLY A 41 16.63 7.32 9.87
C GLY A 41 17.61 7.26 8.69
N GLU A 42 18.71 6.52 8.79
CA GLU A 42 19.65 6.27 7.69
C GLU A 42 19.05 5.35 6.61
N ARG A 43 18.00 4.60 6.95
CA ARG A 43 17.34 3.66 6.05
C ARG A 43 15.83 3.76 6.15
N ASN A 44 15.18 3.78 4.99
CA ASN A 44 13.72 3.71 4.89
C ASN A 44 13.19 2.35 5.32
N ILE A 45 12.05 2.36 5.99
CA ILE A 45 11.28 1.17 6.30
C ILE A 45 10.32 0.85 5.14
N THR A 46 10.10 -0.42 4.84
CA THR A 46 9.10 -0.82 3.85
C THR A 46 7.69 -0.73 4.44
N LEU A 47 6.68 -0.49 3.60
CA LEU A 47 5.29 -0.45 4.06
C LEU A 47 4.87 -1.74 4.77
N ARG A 48 5.28 -2.92 4.26
CA ARG A 48 5.05 -4.21 4.92
C ARG A 48 5.56 -4.21 6.37
N ASN A 49 6.75 -3.67 6.62
CA ASN A 49 7.33 -3.64 7.95
C ASN A 49 6.68 -2.60 8.86
N VAL A 50 6.18 -1.49 8.28
CA VAL A 50 5.33 -0.54 9.00
C VAL A 50 4.06 -1.23 9.50
N LEU A 51 3.35 -1.98 8.65
CA LEU A 51 2.14 -2.69 9.05
C LEU A 51 2.40 -3.70 10.18
N LYS A 52 3.49 -4.47 10.11
CA LYS A 52 3.91 -5.36 11.20
C LYS A 52 4.15 -4.59 12.52
N CYS A 53 4.80 -3.43 12.46
CA CYS A 53 4.98 -2.57 13.63
C CYS A 53 3.64 -2.04 14.16
N VAL A 54 2.71 -1.65 13.29
CA VAL A 54 1.38 -1.16 13.69
C VAL A 54 0.58 -2.28 14.37
N ASP A 55 0.57 -3.49 13.83
CA ASP A 55 -0.08 -4.64 14.47
C ASP A 55 0.51 -4.95 15.84
N ARG A 56 1.83 -4.76 16.02
CA ARG A 56 2.50 -5.03 17.30
C ARG A 56 2.34 -3.91 18.33
N PHE A 57 2.40 -2.66 17.91
CA PHE A 57 2.47 -1.48 18.78
C PHE A 57 1.15 -0.71 18.87
N GLY A 58 0.12 -1.08 18.10
CA GLY A 58 -1.15 -0.37 17.98
C GLY A 58 -1.07 0.91 17.13
N GLY A 59 0.14 1.35 16.77
CA GLY A 59 0.36 2.47 15.86
C GLY A 59 1.82 2.85 15.73
N LEU A 60 2.13 3.61 14.67
CA LEU A 60 3.48 4.06 14.35
C LEU A 60 3.44 5.45 13.71
N LYS A 61 4.33 6.35 14.14
CA LYS A 61 4.53 7.65 13.48
C LYS A 61 5.58 7.50 12.39
N VAL A 62 5.24 7.89 11.18
CA VAL A 62 6.14 7.83 10.02
C VAL A 62 6.19 9.18 9.32
N ARG A 63 7.36 9.53 8.78
CA ARG A 63 7.57 10.69 7.91
C ARG A 63 7.58 10.21 6.46
N MET A 64 6.81 10.89 5.61
CA MET A 64 6.78 10.70 4.17
C MET A 64 6.88 12.09 3.52
N GLY A 65 7.99 12.38 2.85
CA GLY A 65 8.31 13.74 2.41
C GLY A 65 8.46 14.70 3.59
N ASP A 66 7.78 15.85 3.52
CA ASP A 66 7.80 16.89 4.57
C ASP A 66 6.71 16.68 5.64
N SER A 67 5.86 15.68 5.47
CA SER A 67 4.71 15.42 6.33
C SER A 67 4.95 14.25 7.28
N VAL A 68 4.34 14.32 8.46
CA VAL A 68 4.37 13.25 9.48
C VAL A 68 2.97 12.69 9.66
N TYR A 69 2.85 11.38 9.49
CA TYR A 69 1.60 10.63 9.58
C TYR A 69 1.63 9.73 10.82
N VAL A 70 0.45 9.46 11.38
CA VAL A 70 0.26 8.45 12.43
C VAL A 70 -0.56 7.33 11.81
N ILE A 71 0.07 6.17 11.62
CA ILE A 71 -0.62 4.98 11.11
C ILE A 71 -1.08 4.18 12.31
N GLN A 72 -2.38 3.93 12.41
CA GLN A 72 -3.01 3.16 13.47
C GLN A 72 -3.88 2.08 12.84
N LYS A 73 -4.06 0.98 13.57
CA LYS A 73 -5.03 -0.03 13.18
C LYS A 73 -6.41 0.54 13.45
N GLN A 74 -7.23 0.73 12.42
CA GLN A 74 -8.66 0.90 12.64
C GLN A 74 -9.21 -0.45 13.06
N GLU A 75 -9.77 -0.52 14.27
CA GLU A 75 -10.70 -1.59 14.58
C GLU A 75 -11.86 -1.43 13.59
N SER A 76 -12.13 -2.47 12.82
CA SER A 76 -13.18 -2.49 11.83
C SER A 76 -14.43 -1.83 12.40
N PHE A 77 -15.03 -0.89 11.68
CA PHE A 77 -16.41 -0.49 11.96
C PHE A 77 -17.23 -1.79 11.99
N GLY A 78 -17.76 -2.14 13.16
CA GLY A 78 -18.63 -3.28 13.33
C GLY A 78 -19.87 -3.08 12.47
N GLY A 79 -19.86 -3.65 11.27
CA GLY A 79 -21.01 -3.71 10.36
C GLY A 79 -21.80 -5.01 10.48
N ASP A 80 -21.54 -5.83 11.50
CA ASP A 80 -22.16 -7.15 11.69
C ASP A 80 -22.91 -7.28 13.02
N ASP A 81 -23.45 -6.18 13.54
CA ASP A 81 -24.51 -6.20 14.56
C ASP A 81 -25.80 -5.55 14.02
N ASP A 82 -26.35 -6.08 12.92
CA ASP A 82 -27.81 -6.04 12.76
C ASP A 82 -28.38 -7.44 12.48
N PRO A 83 -28.84 -8.15 13.53
CA PRO A 83 -29.49 -9.45 13.36
C PRO A 83 -30.92 -9.34 12.83
N ARG A 84 -31.43 -8.15 12.52
CA ARG A 84 -32.83 -7.93 12.16
C ARG A 84 -33.01 -6.69 11.28
N ASN A 85 -33.46 -6.89 10.05
CA ASN A 85 -34.91 -6.85 9.88
C ASN A 85 -35.50 -5.47 10.22
N GLY A 86 -35.40 -4.57 9.24
CA GLY A 86 -36.37 -3.53 8.94
C GLY A 86 -36.79 -2.60 10.07
N LYS A 87 -36.23 -1.38 10.06
CA LYS A 87 -37.00 -0.15 10.16
C LYS A 87 -36.23 1.00 9.50
N PRO A 88 -36.82 1.74 8.55
CA PRO A 88 -36.23 2.99 8.10
C PRO A 88 -36.28 3.98 9.26
N HIS A 89 -35.14 4.53 9.65
CA HIS A 89 -35.07 5.61 10.62
C HIS A 89 -35.16 6.93 9.83
N ASP A 90 -36.37 7.46 9.70
CA ASP A 90 -36.67 8.76 9.10
C ASP A 90 -36.30 9.90 10.08
N ASP A 91 -35.03 10.06 10.45
CA ASP A 91 -34.59 11.20 11.29
C ASP A 91 -33.07 11.47 11.18
N ILE A 92 -32.53 11.58 9.96
CA ILE A 92 -31.19 12.16 9.75
C ILE A 92 -31.38 13.57 9.20
N PRO A 93 -30.97 14.63 9.93
CA PRO A 93 -30.92 15.97 9.36
C PRO A 93 -29.90 15.95 8.23
N ASN A 94 -30.37 16.28 7.03
CA ASN A 94 -29.60 16.42 5.81
C ASN A 94 -28.60 17.58 5.98
N THR A 95 -27.45 17.31 6.59
CA THR A 95 -26.28 18.18 6.51
C THR A 95 -25.44 17.68 5.35
N GLU A 96 -25.53 18.45 4.27
CA GLU A 96 -24.63 18.51 3.13
C GLU A 96 -23.17 18.38 3.58
N GLU A 97 -22.55 17.24 3.26
CA GLU A 97 -21.10 17.07 3.01
C GLU A 97 -20.87 15.62 2.52
N HIS A 98 -21.53 15.24 1.43
CA HIS A 98 -21.21 14.03 0.67
C HIS A 98 -20.22 14.39 -0.45
N GLU A 99 -19.01 14.78 -0.09
CA GLU A 99 -17.93 14.95 -1.07
C GLU A 99 -17.06 13.68 -1.14
N ASN A 100 -17.21 12.99 -2.28
CA ASN A 100 -16.20 12.14 -2.92
C ASN A 100 -15.57 10.96 -2.15
N LEU A 101 -16.38 9.97 -1.74
CA LEU A 101 -15.87 8.63 -1.42
C LEU A 101 -15.58 7.75 -2.65
N ASN A 102 -16.00 8.16 -3.86
CA ASN A 102 -15.73 7.43 -5.09
C ASN A 102 -14.23 7.31 -5.42
N GLY A 103 -13.42 8.34 -5.12
CA GLY A 103 -11.99 8.34 -5.46
C GLY A 103 -11.18 7.26 -4.75
N VAL A 104 -11.52 6.96 -3.49
CA VAL A 104 -10.79 5.98 -2.67
C VAL A 104 -11.14 4.55 -3.10
N GLU A 105 -12.40 4.26 -3.40
CA GLU A 105 -12.82 2.95 -3.91
C GLU A 105 -12.24 2.67 -5.31
N HIS A 106 -12.19 3.68 -6.18
CA HIS A 106 -11.53 3.56 -7.49
C HIS A 106 -10.03 3.26 -7.34
N PHE A 107 -9.34 3.89 -6.39
CA PHE A 107 -7.93 3.64 -6.14
C PHE A 107 -7.65 2.22 -5.64
N VAL A 108 -8.45 1.72 -4.68
CA VAL A 108 -8.30 0.36 -4.14
C VAL A 108 -8.58 -0.69 -5.21
N ASN A 109 -9.60 -0.48 -6.05
CA ASN A 109 -9.90 -1.39 -7.15
C ASN A 109 -8.79 -1.40 -8.23
N ALA A 110 -8.27 -0.23 -8.60
CA ALA A 110 -7.14 -0.14 -9.53
C ALA A 110 -5.89 -0.83 -8.98
N TYR A 111 -5.59 -0.64 -7.69
CA TYR A 111 -4.45 -1.28 -7.03
C TYR A 111 -4.57 -2.82 -7.00
N ASN A 112 -5.76 -3.33 -6.69
CA ASN A 112 -6.03 -4.78 -6.69
C ASN A 112 -5.89 -5.39 -8.10
N GLN A 113 -6.32 -4.70 -9.15
CA GLN A 113 -6.15 -5.13 -10.54
C GLN A 113 -4.68 -5.16 -10.96
N ILE A 114 -3.88 -4.17 -10.54
CA ILE A 114 -2.43 -4.11 -10.80
C ILE A 114 -1.70 -5.26 -10.10
N GLU A 115 -2.04 -5.56 -8.84
CA GLU A 115 -1.41 -6.67 -8.10
C GLU A 115 -1.81 -8.04 -8.67
N ALA A 116 -3.06 -8.22 -9.11
CA ALA A 116 -3.48 -9.42 -9.83
C ALA A 116 -2.68 -9.61 -11.13
N GLY A 117 -2.54 -8.56 -11.95
CA GLY A 117 -1.73 -8.61 -13.18
C GLY A 117 -0.25 -8.90 -12.93
N ARG A 118 0.32 -8.41 -11.81
CA ARG A 118 1.70 -8.72 -11.40
C ARG A 118 1.87 -10.17 -10.97
N ALA A 119 0.88 -10.75 -10.29
CA ALA A 119 0.91 -12.14 -9.87
C ALA A 119 0.87 -13.08 -11.10
N GLU A 120 -0.01 -12.80 -12.07
CA GLU A 120 -0.08 -13.54 -13.33
C GLU A 120 1.23 -13.43 -14.13
N LEU A 121 1.82 -12.23 -14.17
CA LEU A 121 3.10 -12.02 -14.84
C LEU A 121 4.24 -12.81 -14.20
N ARG A 122 4.32 -12.82 -12.85
CA ARG A 122 5.32 -13.64 -12.14
C ARG A 122 5.13 -15.13 -12.43
N ALA A 123 3.89 -15.60 -12.49
CA ALA A 123 3.59 -16.98 -12.84
C ALA A 123 4.03 -17.31 -14.29
N ALA A 124 3.76 -16.41 -15.25
CA ALA A 124 4.16 -16.58 -16.65
C ALA A 124 5.69 -16.54 -16.86
N LEU A 125 6.40 -15.71 -16.09
CA LEU A 125 7.87 -15.60 -16.13
C LEU A 125 8.55 -16.79 -15.43
N ALA A 126 7.89 -17.39 -14.42
CA ALA A 126 8.39 -18.53 -13.68
C ALA A 126 8.25 -19.87 -14.43
N ASP A 127 7.39 -19.96 -15.44
CA ASP A 127 7.28 -21.16 -16.28
C ASP A 127 8.46 -21.23 -17.28
N PRO A 128 9.38 -22.20 -17.19
CA PRO A 128 10.49 -22.33 -18.13
C PRO A 128 10.05 -22.67 -19.57
N ARG A 129 8.79 -23.10 -19.78
CA ARG A 129 8.23 -23.44 -21.09
C ARG A 129 7.91 -22.22 -21.94
N THR A 130 7.54 -21.07 -21.34
CA THR A 130 7.34 -19.80 -22.07
C THR A 130 8.62 -19.28 -22.71
N TRP A 131 9.78 -19.69 -22.18
CA TRP A 131 11.10 -19.29 -22.68
C TRP A 131 11.72 -20.28 -23.68
N ARG A 132 11.14 -21.47 -23.84
CA ARG A 132 11.68 -22.57 -24.66
C ARG A 132 10.92 -22.80 -25.97
N TYR A 133 9.86 -22.05 -26.26
CA TYR A 133 9.14 -22.11 -27.54
C TYR A 133 9.90 -21.36 -28.65
N ASP A 134 9.90 -21.96 -29.85
CA ASP A 134 10.77 -21.68 -31.00
C ASP A 134 10.98 -20.20 -31.35
N ALA A 135 12.12 -19.93 -32.01
CA ALA A 135 12.74 -18.62 -32.18
C ALA A 135 11.84 -17.50 -32.77
N GLU A 136 10.73 -17.84 -33.43
CA GLU A 136 9.75 -16.88 -33.97
C GLU A 136 8.49 -16.73 -33.08
N GLU A 137 7.85 -17.82 -32.66
CA GLU A 137 6.68 -17.76 -31.76
C GLU A 137 7.05 -17.28 -30.35
N GLY A 138 8.22 -17.69 -29.83
CA GLY A 138 8.76 -17.18 -28.58
C GLY A 138 9.12 -15.69 -28.66
N ARG A 139 9.41 -15.15 -29.85
CA ARG A 139 9.63 -13.71 -30.04
C ARG A 139 8.31 -12.94 -29.97
N ALA A 140 7.26 -13.43 -30.64
CA ALA A 140 5.93 -12.84 -30.57
C ALA A 140 5.36 -12.89 -29.15
N GLY A 141 5.53 -14.01 -28.45
CA GLY A 141 5.15 -14.14 -27.04
C GLY A 141 5.90 -13.17 -26.12
N ARG A 142 7.23 -13.05 -26.27
CA ARG A 142 8.04 -12.09 -25.51
C ARG A 142 7.65 -10.64 -25.79
N ILE A 143 7.42 -10.29 -27.06
CA ILE A 143 6.96 -8.94 -27.45
C ILE A 143 5.59 -8.64 -26.86
N SER A 144 4.68 -9.61 -26.85
CA SER A 144 3.35 -9.48 -26.23
C SER A 144 3.43 -9.25 -24.72
N VAL A 145 4.29 -9.99 -24.02
CA VAL A 145 4.53 -9.81 -22.57
C VAL A 145 5.16 -8.44 -22.27
N VAL A 146 6.14 -8.01 -23.08
CA VAL A 146 6.76 -6.68 -22.94
C VAL A 146 5.75 -5.57 -23.24
N LYS A 147 4.86 -5.76 -24.21
CA LYS A 147 3.80 -4.79 -24.52
C LYS A 147 2.81 -4.67 -23.35
N LYS A 148 2.34 -5.79 -22.79
CA LYS A 148 1.51 -5.79 -21.57
C LYS A 148 2.20 -5.08 -20.40
N LEU A 149 3.53 -5.22 -20.26
CA LEU A 149 4.32 -4.51 -19.24
C LEU A 149 4.34 -3.00 -19.44
N ILE A 150 4.42 -2.54 -20.69
CA ILE A 150 4.36 -1.12 -21.05
C ILE A 150 2.94 -0.60 -20.78
N ASP A 151 1.91 -1.31 -21.24
CA ASP A 151 0.51 -0.91 -21.05
C ASP A 151 0.14 -0.81 -19.55
N ILE A 152 0.58 -1.77 -18.72
CA ILE A 152 0.37 -1.72 -17.25
C ILE A 152 1.09 -0.53 -16.62
N ARG A 153 2.30 -0.22 -17.10
CA ARG A 153 3.06 0.93 -16.61
C ARG A 153 2.41 2.24 -17.02
N GLU A 154 1.97 2.38 -18.26
CA GLU A 154 1.28 3.56 -18.76
C GLU A 154 -0.07 3.76 -18.09
N ALA A 155 -0.82 2.68 -17.81
CA ALA A 155 -2.05 2.75 -17.03
C ALA A 155 -1.80 3.18 -15.57
N ALA A 156 -0.72 2.69 -14.95
CA ALA A 156 -0.33 3.12 -13.60
C ALA A 156 0.13 4.58 -13.57
N ASP A 157 0.89 5.02 -14.57
CA ASP A 157 1.37 6.40 -14.70
C ASP A 157 0.21 7.37 -15.06
N GLY A 158 -0.76 6.94 -15.87
CA GLY A 158 -1.96 7.71 -16.23
C GLY A 158 -2.95 7.85 -15.08
N ALA A 159 -3.20 6.77 -14.33
CA ALA A 159 -4.01 6.83 -13.10
C ALA A 159 -3.37 7.72 -12.02
N LEU A 160 -2.04 7.89 -12.05
CA LEU A 160 -1.33 8.84 -11.18
C LEU A 160 -1.42 10.30 -11.67
N GLN A 161 -1.66 10.54 -12.97
CA GLN A 161 -1.81 11.88 -13.53
C GLN A 161 -3.23 12.45 -13.36
N GLU A 162 -4.28 11.64 -13.49
CA GLU A 162 -5.67 12.10 -13.29
C GLU A 162 -5.92 12.58 -11.85
N ILE A 163 -5.30 11.95 -10.85
CA ILE A 163 -5.35 12.41 -9.44
C ILE A 163 -4.71 13.80 -9.27
N HIS A 164 -3.81 14.19 -10.16
CA HIS A 164 -3.05 15.43 -10.03
C HIS A 164 -3.72 16.64 -10.71
N THR A 165 -4.73 16.42 -11.57
CA THR A 165 -5.42 17.48 -12.32
C THR A 165 -6.75 17.92 -11.72
N ASP A 166 -7.43 17.06 -10.95
CA ASP A 166 -8.77 17.38 -10.44
C ASP A 166 -8.79 18.05 -9.04
N ASP A 167 -7.65 18.06 -8.32
CA ASP A 167 -7.59 18.56 -6.92
C ASP A 167 -7.02 20.00 -6.76
N PHE A 168 -6.84 20.76 -7.85
CA PHE A 168 -6.35 22.15 -7.79
C PHE A 168 -7.26 23.14 -8.54
N GLU A 169 -8.54 23.22 -8.17
CA GLU A 169 -9.26 24.49 -8.26
C GLU A 169 -8.85 25.38 -7.07
N VAL A 170 -7.83 26.19 -7.32
CA VAL A 170 -7.43 27.29 -6.45
C VAL A 170 -8.55 28.33 -6.45
N TYR A 171 -9.34 28.36 -5.37
CA TYR A 171 -10.21 29.50 -5.06
C TYR A 171 -9.33 30.76 -4.93
N GLN A 172 -9.51 31.70 -5.86
CA GLN A 172 -9.01 33.08 -5.78
C GLN A 172 -9.96 33.96 -4.96
#